data_AF-A0A7J6SYC9-F1
#
_entry.id   AF-A0A7J6SYC9-F1
#
_cell.length_a   1.000
_cell.length_b   1.000
_cell.length_c   1.000
_cell.angle_alpha   90.00
_cell.angle_beta   90.00
_cell.angle_gamma   90.00
#
_symmetry.space_group_name_H-M   'P 1'
#
loop_
_entity.id
_entity.type
_entity.pdbx_description
1 polymer ?
#
loop_
_entity_poly.entity_id
_entity_poly.type
_entity_poly.pdbx_seq_one_letter_code
_entity_poly.pdbx_strand_id
1 'polypeptide(L)'
;KHFPGVPIVATTATATPQVVEDICTRLDLNRSRTNIKRAPCDRPNIFYSVLYKPRDKAKATELLLATVKKLCAAGPASESCGIVYCLSRKETEDICGSLRDAGISAVWYHGDLATDSRAAVHKSWVSGESKVIVATVAFGMGVHHSGVRWVVHYSMPPSIQHYQQESGRCGRDGRPAISVLMASPFDICRQSVMVYWKPNALQELYALAEYAFSTAQCRRAYLAAHMGDHQRPVCDGYCDVCGVEDSAPPSKRLKEAPDEGGVIEEIFDQLEKAAVKDEKLTLLKLSEKCRKNLHCEIERVAVAIVCLLHSGHLRETFDATAYSVYSYINRTSSRRTLPHSEWEPRRSSIDGSLSRVFVTETWQAGERVNAKKSKILERRLHEGRCELAAAVDGEMPPQKILTDWEVDELCKYHGAEDPLAVVRRVVAVPKRFELYGEKIASCLSCE
;
A
#
# COMPACT_ATOMS: atom_id res chain seq x y z
N LYS A 1 -3.24 4.14 38.74
CA LYS A 1 -3.77 4.11 40.13
C LYS A 1 -3.23 2.95 40.97
N HIS A 2 -3.21 1.72 40.45
CA HIS A 2 -2.69 0.57 41.21
C HIS A 2 -1.15 0.48 41.26
N PHE A 3 -0.46 0.95 40.22
CA PHE A 3 1.00 0.86 40.11
C PHE A 3 1.64 2.20 39.68
N PRO A 4 1.55 3.27 40.50
CA PRO A 4 1.98 4.61 40.11
C PRO A 4 3.50 4.75 39.88
N GLY A 5 4.31 3.86 40.45
CA GLY A 5 5.77 3.85 40.30
C GLY A 5 6.29 2.99 39.14
N VAL A 6 5.43 2.26 38.43
CA VAL A 6 5.85 1.36 37.34
C VAL A 6 5.93 2.16 36.03
N PRO A 7 7.10 2.20 35.36
CA PRO A 7 7.23 2.84 34.06
C PRO A 7 6.33 2.18 33.01
N ILE A 8 5.70 2.98 32.16
CA ILE A 8 4.85 2.51 31.06
C ILE A 8 5.57 2.78 29.74
N VAL A 9 5.63 1.77 28.89
CA VAL A 9 6.08 1.89 27.50
C VAL A 9 4.89 1.58 26.60
N ALA A 10 4.51 2.54 25.76
CA ALA A 10 3.49 2.36 24.74
C ALA A 10 4.17 2.35 23.36
N THR A 11 3.95 1.28 22.58
CA THR A 11 4.53 1.11 21.24
C THR A 11 3.45 1.01 20.19
N THR A 12 3.62 1.69 19.06
CA THR A 12 2.75 1.61 17.89
C THR A 12 3.57 1.83 16.63
N ALA A 13 3.19 1.17 15.54
CA ALA A 13 3.88 1.28 14.25
C ALA A 13 3.42 2.50 13.44
N THR A 14 2.17 2.92 13.61
CA THR A 14 1.58 4.01 12.82
C THR A 14 0.77 4.92 13.72
N ALA A 15 1.32 6.09 14.02
CA ALA A 15 0.61 7.11 14.78
C ALA A 15 0.94 8.49 14.24
N THR A 16 -0.07 9.14 13.65
CA THR A 16 0.03 10.58 13.34
C THR A 16 0.22 11.40 14.61
N PRO A 17 0.61 12.68 14.51
CA PRO A 17 0.69 13.56 15.67
C PRO A 17 -0.60 13.59 16.50
N GLN A 18 -1.76 13.60 15.84
CA GLN A 18 -3.07 13.58 16.49
C GLN A 18 -3.33 12.26 17.23
N VAL A 19 -3.00 11.12 16.63
CA VAL A 19 -3.16 9.81 17.27
C VAL A 19 -2.26 9.68 18.51
N VAL A 20 -1.05 10.24 18.47
CA VAL A 20 -0.17 10.25 19.63
C VAL A 20 -0.76 11.04 20.80
N GLU A 21 -1.38 12.18 20.53
CA GLU A 21 -2.04 12.97 21.57
C GLU A 21 -3.25 12.23 22.18
N ASP A 22 -4.01 11.53 21.34
CA ASP A 22 -5.13 10.69 21.76
C ASP A 22 -4.65 9.50 22.62
N ILE A 23 -3.54 8.84 22.25
CA ILE A 23 -2.91 7.78 23.06
C ILE A 23 -2.47 8.33 24.43
N CYS A 24 -1.79 9.47 24.46
CA CYS A 24 -1.36 10.10 25.71
C CYS A 24 -2.57 10.41 26.61
N THR A 25 -3.62 10.97 26.04
CA THR A 25 -4.85 11.31 26.76
C THR A 25 -5.55 10.06 27.30
N ARG A 26 -5.76 9.03 26.47
CA ARG A 26 -6.48 7.81 26.86
C ARG A 26 -5.73 6.94 27.86
N LEU A 27 -4.41 6.91 27.79
CA LEU A 27 -3.58 6.17 28.73
C LEU A 27 -3.22 6.98 29.98
N ASP A 28 -3.74 8.20 30.12
CA ASP A 28 -3.45 9.13 31.23
C ASP A 28 -1.93 9.34 31.39
N LEU A 29 -1.22 9.40 30.26
CA LEU A 29 0.22 9.65 30.23
C LEU A 29 0.46 11.14 30.31
N ASN A 30 1.18 11.56 31.35
CA ASN A 30 1.55 12.96 31.49
C ASN A 30 2.47 13.39 30.34
N ARG A 31 1.95 14.24 29.45
CA ARG A 31 2.64 14.67 28.23
C ARG A 31 4.00 15.33 28.49
N SER A 32 4.14 16.09 29.59
CA SER A 32 5.39 16.78 29.94
C SER A 32 6.48 15.83 30.47
N ARG A 33 6.09 14.62 30.90
CA ARG A 33 6.98 13.57 31.39
C ARG A 33 7.14 12.40 30.42
N THR A 34 6.41 12.40 29.32
CA THR A 34 6.43 11.32 28.33
C THR A 34 7.49 11.59 27.28
N ASN A 35 8.54 10.75 27.26
CA ASN A 35 9.55 10.79 26.21
C ASN A 35 9.02 10.12 24.94
N ILE A 36 8.79 10.90 23.89
CA ILE A 36 8.30 10.37 22.61
C ILE A 36 9.48 10.13 21.69
N LYS A 37 9.69 8.87 21.34
CA LYS A 37 10.65 8.45 20.31
C LYS A 37 9.89 8.06 19.06
N ARG A 38 10.25 8.67 17.93
CA ARG A 38 9.72 8.35 16.61
C ARG A 38 10.87 7.90 15.73
N ALA A 39 10.71 6.73 15.11
CA ALA A 39 11.51 6.36 13.96
C ALA A 39 10.88 6.99 12.70
N PRO A 40 11.67 7.27 11.65
CA PRO A 40 11.12 7.68 10.36
C PRO A 40 10.12 6.63 9.86
N CYS A 41 9.00 7.10 9.31
CA CYS A 41 8.00 6.21 8.71
C CYS A 41 8.33 5.85 7.25
N ASP A 42 9.27 6.58 6.63
CA ASP A 42 9.70 6.33 5.27
C ASP A 42 10.29 4.93 5.08
N ARG A 43 9.98 4.33 3.94
CA ARG A 43 10.42 3.00 3.54
C ARG A 43 11.19 3.14 2.23
N PRO A 44 12.51 3.35 2.28
CA PRO A 44 13.30 3.69 1.10
C PRO A 44 13.34 2.56 0.06
N ASN A 45 13.07 1.32 0.48
CA ASN A 45 13.05 0.14 -0.36
C ASN A 45 11.71 -0.10 -1.09
N ILE A 46 10.68 0.71 -0.84
CA ILE A 46 9.36 0.56 -1.48
C ILE A 46 9.18 1.64 -2.54
N PHE A 47 9.00 1.21 -3.80
CA PHE A 47 8.58 2.09 -4.88
C PHE A 47 7.08 2.33 -4.82
N TYR A 48 6.66 3.59 -4.82
CA TYR A 48 5.24 3.95 -4.80
C TYR A 48 4.76 4.40 -6.18
N SER A 49 3.72 3.75 -6.70
CA SER A 49 3.09 4.08 -7.97
C SER A 49 1.59 4.28 -7.81
N VAL A 50 1.04 5.30 -8.46
CA VAL A 50 -0.40 5.45 -8.62
C VAL A 50 -0.76 5.21 -10.08
N LEU A 51 -1.67 4.26 -10.30
CA LEU A 51 -2.26 3.98 -11.60
C LEU A 51 -3.70 4.47 -11.61
N TYR A 52 -4.07 5.12 -12.70
CA TYR A 52 -5.45 5.48 -12.91
C TYR A 52 -6.31 4.25 -13.22
N LYS A 53 -7.35 4.01 -12.42
CA LYS A 53 -8.30 2.90 -12.56
C LYS A 53 -9.51 3.34 -13.39
N PRO A 54 -9.73 2.74 -14.59
CA PRO A 54 -10.91 3.00 -15.38
C PRO A 54 -12.20 2.71 -14.62
N ARG A 55 -13.26 3.49 -14.88
CA ARG A 55 -14.59 3.21 -14.32
C ARG A 55 -15.18 1.88 -14.82
N ASP A 56 -14.88 1.52 -16.07
CA ASP A 56 -15.33 0.26 -16.65
C ASP A 56 -14.67 -0.93 -15.94
N LYS A 57 -15.49 -1.83 -15.39
CA LYS A 57 -15.01 -2.96 -14.56
C LYS A 57 -14.14 -3.93 -15.37
N ALA A 58 -14.46 -4.17 -16.64
CA ALA A 58 -13.69 -5.08 -17.47
C ALA A 58 -12.31 -4.51 -17.76
N LYS A 59 -12.22 -3.23 -18.15
CA LYS A 59 -10.94 -2.52 -18.35
C LYS A 59 -10.14 -2.39 -17.06
N ALA A 60 -10.79 -2.15 -15.92
CA ALA A 60 -10.11 -2.11 -14.62
C ALA A 60 -9.51 -3.47 -14.26
N THR A 61 -10.24 -4.56 -14.54
CA THR A 61 -9.77 -5.92 -14.31
C THR A 61 -8.64 -6.27 -15.27
N GLU A 62 -8.74 -5.91 -16.55
CA GLU A 62 -7.67 -6.07 -17.54
C GLU A 62 -6.37 -5.35 -17.11
N LEU A 63 -6.49 -4.10 -16.65
CA LEU A 63 -5.37 -3.32 -16.13
C LEU A 63 -4.74 -3.99 -14.90
N LEU A 64 -5.55 -4.53 -13.98
CA LEU A 64 -5.07 -5.29 -12.84
C LEU A 64 -4.32 -6.54 -13.30
N LEU A 65 -4.89 -7.34 -14.19
CA LEU A 65 -4.28 -8.57 -14.69
C LEU A 65 -2.95 -8.28 -15.39
N ALA A 66 -2.89 -7.25 -16.23
CA ALA A 66 -1.66 -6.82 -16.88
C ALA A 66 -0.60 -6.39 -15.85
N THR A 67 -1.01 -5.61 -14.85
CA THR A 67 -0.14 -5.17 -13.74
C THR A 67 0.41 -6.34 -12.93
N VAL A 68 -0.45 -7.25 -12.48
CA VAL A 68 -0.06 -8.42 -11.67
C VAL A 68 0.81 -9.38 -12.48
N LYS A 69 0.51 -9.64 -13.75
CA LYS A 69 1.37 -10.47 -14.62
C LYS A 69 2.78 -9.91 -14.70
N LYS A 70 2.93 -8.61 -14.89
CA LYS A 70 4.24 -7.94 -14.93
C LYS A 70 4.96 -8.02 -13.58
N LEU A 71 4.27 -7.75 -12.48
CA LEU A 71 4.84 -7.83 -11.13
C LEU A 71 5.29 -9.25 -10.77
N CYS A 72 4.50 -10.26 -11.11
CA CYS A 72 4.86 -11.67 -10.95
C CYS A 72 6.08 -12.09 -11.77
N ALA A 73 6.31 -11.46 -12.93
CA ALA A 73 7.41 -11.75 -13.85
C ALA A 73 8.70 -10.95 -13.55
N ALA A 74 8.60 -9.82 -12.86
CA ALA A 74 9.74 -8.91 -12.65
C ALA A 74 10.72 -9.36 -11.56
N GLY A 75 10.29 -10.21 -10.62
CA GLY A 75 11.14 -10.75 -9.56
C GLY A 75 11.54 -12.22 -9.77
N PRO A 76 12.50 -12.75 -9.00
CA PRO A 76 12.78 -14.19 -8.96
C PRO A 76 11.50 -14.99 -8.70
N ALA A 77 11.26 -16.06 -9.45
CA ALA A 77 10.02 -16.83 -9.38
C ALA A 77 9.73 -17.42 -7.99
N SER A 78 10.76 -17.60 -7.16
CA SER A 78 10.71 -18.09 -5.77
C SER A 78 10.31 -17.02 -4.75
N GLU A 79 10.29 -15.73 -5.12
CA GLU A 79 10.07 -14.62 -4.20
C GLU A 79 8.93 -13.68 -4.62
N SER A 80 8.21 -13.94 -5.71
CA SER A 80 7.24 -13.00 -6.26
C SER A 80 5.84 -13.02 -5.60
N CYS A 81 5.78 -13.29 -4.28
CA CYS A 81 4.51 -13.26 -3.55
C CYS A 81 3.96 -11.83 -3.47
N GLY A 82 2.65 -11.69 -3.65
CA GLY A 82 1.99 -10.40 -3.67
C GLY A 82 0.61 -10.39 -3.04
N ILE A 83 0.16 -9.18 -2.72
CA ILE A 83 -1.15 -8.93 -2.11
C ILE A 83 -1.96 -8.02 -3.02
N VAL A 84 -3.22 -8.35 -3.26
CA VAL A 84 -4.18 -7.46 -3.92
C VAL A 84 -5.26 -7.05 -2.92
N TYR A 85 -5.30 -5.78 -2.52
CA TYR A 85 -6.35 -5.27 -1.63
C TYR A 85 -7.59 -4.83 -2.41
N CYS A 86 -8.76 -5.30 -1.97
CA CYS A 86 -10.07 -4.95 -2.50
C CYS A 86 -10.97 -4.41 -1.40
N LEU A 87 -11.98 -3.64 -1.80
CA LEU A 87 -12.92 -3.00 -0.87
C LEU A 87 -13.91 -4.00 -0.26
N SER A 88 -14.53 -4.84 -1.10
CA SER A 88 -15.58 -5.77 -0.68
C SER A 88 -15.19 -7.24 -0.81
N ARG A 89 -15.92 -8.10 -0.07
CA ARG A 89 -15.76 -9.57 -0.12
C ARG A 89 -16.01 -10.11 -1.52
N LYS A 90 -17.10 -9.67 -2.14
CA LYS A 90 -17.42 -10.02 -3.53
C LYS A 90 -16.32 -9.59 -4.50
N GLU A 91 -15.73 -8.42 -4.34
CA GLU A 91 -14.58 -8.02 -5.17
C GLU A 91 -13.38 -8.92 -4.97
N THR A 92 -13.09 -9.39 -3.74
CA THR A 92 -11.98 -10.33 -3.53
C THR A 92 -12.20 -11.66 -4.25
N GLU A 93 -13.43 -12.18 -4.26
CA GLU A 93 -13.79 -13.42 -4.95
C GLU A 93 -13.72 -13.24 -6.48
N ASP A 94 -14.36 -12.20 -7.02
CA ASP A 94 -14.38 -11.87 -8.46
C ASP A 94 -12.95 -11.70 -9.03
N ILE A 95 -12.11 -10.94 -8.32
CA ILE A 95 -10.74 -10.67 -8.75
C ILE A 95 -9.86 -11.92 -8.63
N CYS A 96 -10.04 -12.73 -7.59
CA CYS A 96 -9.31 -13.98 -7.47
C CYS A 96 -9.69 -14.96 -8.59
N GLY A 97 -10.97 -15.05 -8.96
CA GLY A 97 -11.41 -15.83 -10.13
C GLY A 97 -10.73 -15.36 -11.41
N SER A 98 -10.77 -14.05 -11.65
CA SER A 98 -10.15 -13.43 -12.84
C SER A 98 -8.62 -13.70 -12.92
N LEU A 99 -7.92 -13.70 -11.79
CA LEU A 99 -6.49 -14.02 -11.72
C LEU A 99 -6.23 -15.50 -12.06
N ARG A 100 -7.05 -16.42 -11.53
CA ARG A 100 -6.95 -17.85 -11.80
C ARG A 100 -7.21 -18.17 -13.27
N ASP A 101 -8.25 -17.57 -13.85
CA ASP A 101 -8.57 -17.71 -15.28
C ASP A 101 -7.43 -17.21 -16.17
N ALA A 102 -6.68 -16.21 -15.69
CA ALA A 102 -5.50 -15.67 -16.35
C ALA A 102 -4.20 -16.49 -16.11
N GLY A 103 -4.29 -17.64 -15.42
CA GLY A 103 -3.18 -18.55 -15.14
C GLY A 103 -2.32 -18.16 -13.92
N ILE A 104 -2.80 -17.26 -13.05
CA ILE A 104 -2.08 -16.82 -11.86
C ILE A 104 -2.60 -17.58 -10.64
N SER A 105 -1.71 -18.27 -9.91
CA SER A 105 -2.05 -18.93 -8.65
C SER A 105 -2.43 -17.88 -7.60
N ALA A 106 -3.72 -17.86 -7.24
CA ALA A 106 -4.30 -16.86 -6.35
C ALA A 106 -5.31 -17.48 -5.38
N VAL A 107 -5.41 -16.91 -4.18
CA VAL A 107 -6.41 -17.23 -3.15
C VAL A 107 -7.04 -15.93 -2.64
N TRP A 108 -8.28 -15.99 -2.12
CA TRP A 108 -8.93 -14.81 -1.54
C TRP A 108 -9.03 -14.91 -0.01
N TYR A 109 -9.10 -13.75 0.65
CA TYR A 109 -9.22 -13.65 2.11
C TYR A 109 -10.15 -12.50 2.54
N HIS A 110 -11.21 -12.84 3.26
CA HIS A 110 -12.10 -11.86 3.89
C HIS A 110 -12.73 -12.39 5.17
N GLY A 111 -13.40 -11.50 5.91
CA GLY A 111 -13.94 -11.78 7.25
C GLY A 111 -14.99 -12.91 7.32
N ASP A 112 -15.72 -13.18 6.23
CA ASP A 112 -16.72 -14.26 6.20
C ASP A 112 -16.16 -15.67 6.00
N LEU A 113 -14.86 -15.82 5.73
CA LEU A 113 -14.25 -17.14 5.63
C LEU A 113 -14.25 -17.82 7.01
N ALA A 114 -14.63 -19.10 7.04
CA ALA A 114 -14.50 -19.93 8.23
C ALA A 114 -13.04 -19.93 8.73
N THR A 115 -12.85 -20.09 10.04
CA THR A 115 -11.52 -20.04 10.67
C THR A 115 -10.54 -21.04 10.05
N ASP A 116 -10.97 -22.27 9.79
CA ASP A 116 -10.14 -23.30 9.17
C ASP A 116 -9.75 -22.94 7.74
N SER A 117 -10.69 -22.36 6.97
CA SER A 117 -10.42 -21.86 5.62
C SER A 117 -9.43 -20.70 5.63
N ARG A 118 -9.53 -19.79 6.61
CA ARG A 118 -8.57 -18.68 6.78
C ARG A 118 -7.16 -19.21 7.07
N ALA A 119 -7.03 -20.22 7.94
CA ALA A 119 -5.76 -20.84 8.25
C ALA A 119 -5.16 -21.56 7.02
N ALA A 120 -5.97 -22.31 6.27
CA ALA A 120 -5.54 -23.01 5.07
C ALA A 120 -5.08 -22.04 3.96
N VAL A 121 -5.85 -20.98 3.70
CA VAL A 121 -5.50 -19.92 2.74
C VAL A 121 -4.20 -19.24 3.14
N HIS A 122 -4.06 -18.87 4.42
CA HIS A 122 -2.83 -18.25 4.92
C HIS A 122 -1.61 -19.19 4.77
N LYS A 123 -1.76 -20.48 5.10
CA LYS A 123 -0.70 -21.48 4.95
C LYS A 123 -0.29 -21.69 3.49
N SER A 124 -1.26 -21.78 2.57
CA SER A 124 -1.00 -21.93 1.14
C SER A 124 -0.23 -20.73 0.58
N TRP A 125 -0.59 -19.52 1.01
CA TRP A 125 0.12 -18.31 0.59
C TRP A 125 1.53 -18.21 1.20
N VAL A 126 1.68 -18.47 2.51
CA VAL A 126 2.99 -18.41 3.19
C VAL A 126 3.97 -19.47 2.71
N SER A 127 3.48 -20.65 2.31
CA SER A 127 4.31 -21.70 1.74
C SER A 127 4.69 -21.47 0.27
N GLY A 128 4.13 -20.44 -0.37
CA GLY A 128 4.37 -20.13 -1.78
C GLY A 128 3.59 -20.97 -2.78
N GLU A 129 2.69 -21.86 -2.32
CA GLU A 129 1.75 -22.60 -3.20
C GLU A 129 0.84 -21.62 -3.95
N SER A 130 0.37 -20.59 -3.23
CA SER A 130 -0.37 -19.47 -3.80
C SER A 130 0.52 -18.24 -3.92
N LYS A 131 0.71 -17.73 -5.14
CA LYS A 131 1.55 -16.53 -5.37
C LYS A 131 0.87 -15.24 -4.94
N VAL A 132 -0.45 -15.18 -5.09
CA VAL A 132 -1.22 -13.96 -4.85
C VAL A 132 -2.29 -14.23 -3.81
N ILE A 133 -2.41 -13.32 -2.84
CA ILE A 133 -3.56 -13.26 -1.94
C ILE A 133 -4.39 -12.01 -2.24
N VAL A 134 -5.67 -12.22 -2.56
CA VAL A 134 -6.64 -11.16 -2.82
C VAL A 134 -7.46 -10.94 -1.57
N ALA A 135 -7.33 -9.78 -0.94
CA ALA A 135 -7.85 -9.61 0.41
C ALA A 135 -8.61 -8.31 0.64
N THR A 136 -9.51 -8.34 1.62
CA THR A 136 -10.01 -7.12 2.27
C THR A 136 -9.06 -6.71 3.39
N VAL A 137 -9.32 -5.56 4.02
CA VAL A 137 -8.59 -5.08 5.22
C VAL A 137 -8.55 -6.09 6.38
N ALA A 138 -9.42 -7.11 6.36
CA ALA A 138 -9.37 -8.23 7.30
C ALA A 138 -8.04 -9.00 7.28
N PHE A 139 -7.30 -8.98 6.16
CA PHE A 139 -5.97 -9.58 6.02
C PHE A 139 -4.88 -8.62 6.53
N GLY A 140 -5.04 -8.15 7.77
CA GLY A 140 -4.23 -7.06 8.32
C GLY A 140 -3.43 -7.43 9.57
N MET A 141 -4.10 -8.02 10.55
CA MET A 141 -3.49 -8.26 11.86
C MET A 141 -2.75 -9.60 11.88
N GLY A 142 -1.49 -9.59 12.31
CA GLY A 142 -0.70 -10.81 12.55
C GLY A 142 -0.02 -11.45 11.33
N VAL A 143 -0.25 -10.96 10.11
CA VAL A 143 0.42 -11.48 8.91
C VAL A 143 1.86 -10.97 8.85
N HIS A 144 2.83 -11.88 8.90
CA HIS A 144 4.25 -11.59 8.73
C HIS A 144 4.87 -12.52 7.68
N HIS A 145 4.89 -12.04 6.44
CA HIS A 145 5.58 -12.71 5.34
C HIS A 145 6.63 -11.74 4.78
N SER A 146 7.91 -12.08 4.94
CA SER A 146 9.03 -11.24 4.49
C SER A 146 9.24 -11.31 2.97
N GLY A 147 8.86 -12.41 2.33
CA GLY A 147 8.86 -12.59 0.87
C GLY A 147 7.82 -11.81 0.04
N VAL A 148 7.11 -10.82 0.58
CA VAL A 148 6.13 -10.04 -0.21
C VAL A 148 6.83 -8.97 -1.02
N ARG A 149 6.84 -9.09 -2.36
CA ARG A 149 7.53 -8.15 -3.27
C ARG A 149 6.64 -7.04 -3.80
N TRP A 150 5.33 -7.22 -3.78
CA TRP A 150 4.43 -6.17 -4.25
C TRP A 150 3.08 -6.20 -3.56
N VAL A 151 2.48 -5.01 -3.45
CA VAL A 151 1.11 -4.80 -2.98
C VAL A 151 0.39 -3.98 -4.04
N VAL A 152 -0.80 -4.41 -4.45
CA VAL A 152 -1.67 -3.67 -5.37
C VAL A 152 -2.98 -3.38 -4.65
N HIS A 153 -3.34 -2.11 -4.51
CA HIS A 153 -4.66 -1.72 -4.02
C HIS A 153 -5.58 -1.56 -5.24
N TYR A 154 -6.43 -2.56 -5.47
CA TYR A 154 -7.44 -2.50 -6.53
C TYR A 154 -8.53 -1.47 -6.21
N SER A 155 -8.79 -1.20 -4.93
CA SER A 155 -9.68 -0.14 -4.46
C SER A 155 -8.93 0.78 -3.50
N MET A 156 -9.24 2.08 -3.53
CA MET A 156 -8.61 3.04 -2.61
C MET A 156 -8.97 2.72 -1.15
N PRO A 157 -8.00 2.66 -0.22
CA PRO A 157 -8.26 2.49 1.21
C PRO A 157 -8.98 3.71 1.83
N PRO A 158 -9.44 3.63 3.10
CA PRO A 158 -10.20 4.73 3.70
C PRO A 158 -9.33 5.90 4.19
N SER A 159 -8.00 5.74 4.26
CA SER A 159 -7.08 6.82 4.66
C SER A 159 -5.63 6.51 4.26
N ILE A 160 -4.76 7.51 4.38
CA ILE A 160 -3.31 7.36 4.18
C ILE A 160 -2.70 6.40 5.19
N GLN A 161 -3.15 6.38 6.45
CA GLN A 161 -2.61 5.46 7.46
C GLN A 161 -2.93 4.01 7.10
N HIS A 162 -4.15 3.73 6.62
CA HIS A 162 -4.50 2.39 6.13
C HIS A 162 -3.64 2.02 4.93
N TYR A 163 -3.51 2.93 3.96
CA TYR A 163 -2.65 2.73 2.79
C TYR A 163 -1.21 2.40 3.18
N GLN A 164 -0.60 3.16 4.10
CA GLN A 164 0.78 2.92 4.54
C GLN A 164 0.96 1.59 5.28
N GLN A 165 0.00 1.22 6.14
CA GLN A 165 0.06 -0.08 6.82
C GLN A 165 -0.07 -1.24 5.83
N GLU A 166 -0.94 -1.10 4.84
CA GLU A 166 -1.22 -2.11 3.83
C GLU A 166 -0.07 -2.23 2.81
N SER A 167 0.41 -1.10 2.27
CA SER A 167 1.56 -1.05 1.37
C SER A 167 2.85 -1.50 2.05
N GLY A 168 3.05 -1.14 3.32
CA GLY A 168 4.24 -1.47 4.10
C GLY A 168 4.41 -2.96 4.43
N ARG A 169 3.48 -3.82 3.98
CA ARG A 169 3.60 -5.28 4.06
C ARG A 169 4.58 -5.85 3.05
N CYS A 170 4.84 -5.16 1.94
CA CYS A 170 5.92 -5.55 1.05
C CYS A 170 7.29 -5.09 1.55
N GLY A 171 8.34 -5.78 1.11
CA GLY A 171 9.73 -5.39 1.34
C GLY A 171 10.12 -5.32 2.82
N ARG A 172 9.53 -6.16 3.69
CA ARG A 172 9.87 -6.20 5.13
C ARG A 172 11.29 -6.69 5.41
N ASP A 173 11.85 -7.44 4.48
CA ASP A 173 13.26 -7.84 4.43
C ASP A 173 14.21 -6.70 4.04
N GLY A 174 13.69 -5.51 3.73
CA GLY A 174 14.48 -4.37 3.27
C GLY A 174 14.86 -4.45 1.79
N ARG A 175 14.54 -5.55 1.09
CA ARG A 175 14.76 -5.69 -0.35
C ARG A 175 13.77 -4.82 -1.15
N PRO A 176 14.08 -4.47 -2.41
CA PRO A 176 13.19 -3.69 -3.26
C PRO A 176 11.80 -4.31 -3.39
N ALA A 177 10.77 -3.46 -3.30
CA ALA A 177 9.37 -3.85 -3.42
C ALA A 177 8.54 -2.74 -4.08
N ILE A 178 7.36 -3.08 -4.59
CA ILE A 178 6.48 -2.12 -5.28
C ILE A 178 5.10 -2.07 -4.63
N SER A 179 4.65 -0.86 -4.29
CA SER A 179 3.26 -0.58 -3.94
C SER A 179 2.57 0.16 -5.08
N VAL A 180 1.48 -0.41 -5.59
CA VAL A 180 0.64 0.18 -6.63
C VAL A 180 -0.73 0.52 -6.05
N LEU A 181 -1.19 1.75 -6.23
CA LEU A 181 -2.55 2.20 -5.93
C LEU A 181 -3.33 2.39 -7.23
N MET A 182 -4.34 1.57 -7.49
CA MET A 182 -5.27 1.76 -8.61
C MET A 182 -6.36 2.77 -8.21
N ALA A 183 -6.08 4.04 -8.46
CA ALA A 183 -6.91 5.15 -7.99
C ALA A 183 -8.10 5.43 -8.92
N SER A 184 -9.29 5.52 -8.34
CA SER A 184 -10.51 5.97 -9.01
C SER A 184 -11.24 6.98 -8.12
N PRO A 185 -11.65 8.16 -8.65
CA PRO A 185 -12.42 9.11 -7.85
C PRO A 185 -13.77 8.54 -7.41
N PHE A 186 -14.29 7.52 -8.09
CA PHE A 186 -15.53 6.86 -7.69
C PHE A 186 -15.35 5.89 -6.52
N ASP A 187 -14.13 5.39 -6.26
CA ASP A 187 -13.86 4.61 -5.05
C ASP A 187 -13.89 5.51 -3.80
N ILE A 188 -13.64 6.83 -3.91
CA ILE A 188 -13.81 7.79 -2.81
C ILE A 188 -15.27 7.85 -2.36
N CYS A 189 -16.23 7.93 -3.28
CA CYS A 189 -17.66 7.94 -2.94
C CYS A 189 -18.10 6.62 -2.28
N ARG A 190 -17.56 5.48 -2.75
CA ARG A 190 -17.83 4.18 -2.12
C ARG A 190 -17.25 4.08 -0.71
N GLN A 191 -16.09 4.70 -0.47
CA GLN A 191 -15.46 4.77 0.84
C GLN A 191 -16.18 5.75 1.78
N SER A 192 -16.60 6.93 1.28
CA SER A 192 -17.20 7.98 2.10
C SER A 192 -18.45 7.48 2.84
N VAL A 193 -19.32 6.74 2.14
CA VAL A 193 -20.53 6.14 2.75
C VAL A 193 -20.25 5.10 3.84
N MET A 194 -19.05 4.52 3.91
CA MET A 194 -18.66 3.57 4.96
C MET A 194 -17.92 4.22 6.13
N VAL A 195 -17.43 5.45 5.96
CA VAL A 195 -16.59 6.11 6.97
C VAL A 195 -17.18 7.40 7.50
N TYR A 196 -18.26 7.94 6.90
CA TYR A 196 -18.81 9.26 7.25
C TYR A 196 -19.19 9.44 8.72
N TRP A 197 -19.58 8.36 9.42
CA TRP A 197 -19.92 8.41 10.84
C TRP A 197 -18.70 8.52 11.76
N LYS A 198 -17.49 8.25 11.25
CA LYS A 198 -16.26 8.29 12.03
C LYS A 198 -15.72 9.72 12.08
N PRO A 199 -15.32 10.24 13.25
CA PRO A 199 -14.69 11.55 13.34
C PRO A 199 -13.50 11.67 12.40
N ASN A 200 -13.41 12.77 11.66
CA ASN A 200 -12.32 13.13 10.74
C ASN A 200 -12.06 12.15 9.57
N ALA A 201 -12.81 11.05 9.44
CA ALA A 201 -12.50 10.03 8.45
C ALA A 201 -12.72 10.49 7.01
N LEU A 202 -13.68 11.39 6.75
CA LEU A 202 -13.83 12.01 5.43
C LEU A 202 -12.61 12.85 5.05
N GLN A 203 -12.06 13.62 6.00
CA GLN A 203 -10.87 14.42 5.75
C GLN A 203 -9.65 13.55 5.45
N GLU A 204 -9.49 12.46 6.20
CA GLU A 204 -8.45 11.43 5.99
C GLU A 204 -8.58 10.73 4.63
N LEU A 205 -9.82 10.44 4.21
CA LEU A 205 -10.12 9.88 2.89
C LEU A 205 -9.79 10.87 1.77
N TYR A 206 -10.12 12.15 1.95
CA TYR A 206 -9.81 13.18 0.96
C TYR A 206 -8.30 13.48 0.88
N ALA A 207 -7.56 13.37 1.98
CA ALA A 207 -6.10 13.43 1.94
C ALA A 207 -5.51 12.27 1.11
N LEU A 208 -6.09 11.06 1.20
CA LEU A 208 -5.69 9.97 0.29
C LEU A 208 -6.05 10.28 -1.17
N ALA A 209 -7.17 10.96 -1.43
CA ALA A 209 -7.50 11.41 -2.79
C ALA A 209 -6.48 12.41 -3.32
N GLU A 210 -6.03 13.36 -2.50
CA GLU A 210 -4.93 14.28 -2.85
C GLU A 210 -3.65 13.49 -3.16
N TYR A 211 -3.26 12.55 -2.29
CA TYR A 211 -2.12 11.67 -2.52
C TYR A 211 -2.22 10.92 -3.85
N ALA A 212 -3.41 10.54 -4.29
CA ALA A 212 -3.60 9.78 -5.52
C ALA A 212 -3.59 10.65 -6.78
N PHE A 213 -4.27 11.81 -6.75
CA PHE A 213 -4.55 12.60 -7.96
C PHE A 213 -3.64 13.82 -8.13
N SER A 214 -2.93 14.26 -7.09
CA SER A 214 -1.93 15.33 -7.22
C SER A 214 -0.59 14.78 -7.66
N THR A 215 0.14 15.50 -8.52
CA THR A 215 1.55 15.21 -8.85
C THR A 215 2.52 16.30 -8.37
N ALA A 216 2.03 17.25 -7.57
CA ALA A 216 2.81 18.41 -7.12
C ALA A 216 3.97 18.03 -6.17
N GLN A 217 3.89 16.86 -5.51
CA GLN A 217 4.87 16.43 -4.51
C GLN A 217 5.25 14.97 -4.70
N CYS A 218 6.49 14.64 -4.31
CA CYS A 218 6.98 13.27 -4.22
C CYS A 218 6.05 12.42 -3.33
N ARG A 219 5.69 11.21 -3.79
CA ARG A 219 4.83 10.28 -3.03
C ARG A 219 5.39 9.96 -1.64
N ARG A 220 6.69 9.66 -1.54
CA ARG A 220 7.36 9.36 -0.26
C ARG A 220 7.35 10.56 0.67
N ALA A 221 7.61 11.76 0.14
CA ALA A 221 7.55 13.00 0.92
C ALA A 221 6.16 13.29 1.45
N TYR A 222 5.11 13.09 0.63
CA TYR A 222 3.73 13.27 1.04
C TYR A 222 3.35 12.29 2.17
N LEU A 223 3.68 11.01 2.01
CA LEU A 223 3.45 9.98 3.03
C LEU A 223 4.16 10.29 4.36
N ALA A 224 5.44 10.71 4.29
CA ALA A 224 6.22 11.07 5.47
C ALA A 224 5.65 12.30 6.19
N ALA A 225 5.33 13.35 5.44
CA ALA A 225 4.74 14.58 5.98
C ALA A 225 3.39 14.31 6.67
N HIS A 226 2.53 13.48 6.08
CA HIS A 226 1.22 13.11 6.68
C HIS A 226 1.36 12.41 8.04
N MET A 227 2.42 11.62 8.21
CA MET A 227 2.71 10.93 9.48
C MET A 227 3.42 11.80 10.52
N GLY A 228 3.79 13.03 10.15
CA GLY A 228 4.47 13.98 11.01
C GLY A 228 5.98 13.83 11.05
N ASP A 229 6.59 13.20 10.03
CA ASP A 229 8.05 13.20 9.89
C ASP A 229 8.54 14.62 9.54
N HIS A 230 9.55 15.10 10.27
CA HIS A 230 10.11 16.45 10.07
C HIS A 230 11.13 16.52 8.93
N GLN A 231 11.72 15.38 8.58
CA GLN A 231 12.72 15.29 7.52
C GLN A 231 12.07 14.77 6.25
N ARG A 232 12.24 15.51 5.15
CA ARG A 232 11.80 15.08 3.83
C ARG A 232 12.68 13.90 3.38
N PRO A 233 12.10 12.74 3.02
CA PRO A 233 12.87 11.60 2.53
C PRO A 233 13.50 11.91 1.17
N VAL A 234 14.71 11.38 0.95
CA VAL A 234 15.39 11.41 -0.34
C VAL A 234 14.78 10.32 -1.22
N CYS A 235 14.16 10.72 -2.34
CA CYS A 235 13.37 9.80 -3.15
C CYS A 235 14.22 8.96 -4.11
N ASP A 236 15.27 9.52 -4.71
CA ASP A 236 16.11 8.84 -5.72
C ASP A 236 15.32 8.10 -6.82
N GLY A 237 14.21 8.69 -7.25
CA GLY A 237 13.35 8.10 -8.28
C GLY A 237 12.45 6.94 -7.82
N TYR A 238 12.40 6.61 -6.53
CA TYR A 238 11.55 5.55 -5.95
C TYR A 238 10.04 5.90 -5.82
N CYS A 239 9.54 6.76 -6.71
CA CYS A 239 8.10 6.91 -6.90
C CYS A 239 7.78 7.33 -8.33
N ASP A 240 6.54 7.11 -8.75
CA ASP A 240 6.03 7.51 -10.08
C ASP A 240 6.20 9.01 -10.37
N VAL A 241 6.12 9.89 -9.37
CA VAL A 241 6.29 11.35 -9.56
C VAL A 241 7.76 11.72 -9.80
N CYS A 242 8.70 11.10 -9.09
CA CYS A 242 10.13 11.43 -9.18
C CYS A 242 10.92 10.57 -10.17
N GLY A 243 10.39 9.39 -10.55
CA GLY A 243 11.06 8.40 -11.39
C GLY A 243 10.72 8.50 -12.88
N VAL A 244 9.78 9.37 -13.26
CA VAL A 244 9.51 9.68 -14.66
C VAL A 244 10.58 10.67 -15.12
N GLU A 245 11.52 10.21 -15.94
CA GLU A 245 12.29 11.13 -16.78
C GLU A 245 11.30 11.89 -17.65
N ASP A 246 11.52 13.20 -17.83
CA ASP A 246 10.72 14.15 -18.64
C ASP A 246 10.48 13.74 -20.11
N SER A 247 10.82 12.51 -20.49
CA SER A 247 10.70 11.94 -21.83
C SER A 247 9.35 11.27 -22.12
N ALA A 248 8.47 11.10 -21.14
CA ALA A 248 7.09 10.72 -21.44
C ALA A 248 6.44 11.89 -22.19
N PRO A 249 6.12 11.76 -23.50
CA PRO A 249 5.43 12.82 -24.21
C PRO A 249 4.17 13.15 -23.40
N PRO A 250 3.84 14.43 -23.18
CA PRO A 250 2.62 14.80 -22.48
C PRO A 250 1.50 13.97 -23.11
N SER A 251 0.83 13.15 -22.29
CA SER A 251 -0.22 12.27 -22.77
C SER A 251 -1.08 13.10 -23.71
N LYS A 252 -1.18 12.71 -25.00
CA LYS A 252 -1.85 13.49 -26.05
C LYS A 252 -2.96 14.28 -25.41
N ARG A 253 -2.83 15.62 -25.30
CA ARG A 253 -3.91 16.46 -24.77
C ARG A 253 -5.14 16.02 -25.55
N LEU A 254 -6.04 15.30 -24.88
CA LEU A 254 -7.35 15.02 -25.42
C LEU A 254 -7.89 16.40 -25.79
N LYS A 255 -8.41 16.53 -27.02
CA LYS A 255 -8.90 17.78 -27.63
C LYS A 255 -9.34 18.81 -26.57
N GLU A 256 -8.75 20.01 -26.60
CA GLU A 256 -9.14 21.20 -25.82
C GLU A 256 -9.82 20.86 -24.48
N ALA A 257 -9.09 20.16 -23.60
CA ALA A 257 -9.61 19.87 -22.28
C ALA A 257 -9.98 21.20 -21.59
N PRO A 258 -11.20 21.32 -21.02
CA PRO A 258 -11.66 22.55 -20.39
C PRO A 258 -10.68 22.96 -19.28
N ASP A 259 -10.40 24.25 -19.18
CA ASP A 259 -9.56 24.77 -18.10
C ASP A 259 -10.18 24.44 -16.72
N GLU A 260 -9.34 24.35 -15.69
CA GLU A 260 -9.80 23.99 -14.34
C GLU A 260 -10.88 24.94 -13.81
N GLY A 261 -10.78 26.24 -14.14
CA GLY A 261 -11.76 27.25 -13.75
C GLY A 261 -13.14 26.94 -14.32
N GLY A 262 -13.24 26.68 -15.62
CA GLY A 262 -14.46 26.33 -16.31
C GLY A 262 -15.08 25.02 -15.82
N VAL A 263 -14.26 24.04 -15.42
CA VAL A 263 -14.78 22.82 -14.76
C VAL A 263 -15.43 23.17 -13.41
N ILE A 264 -14.78 24.00 -12.60
CA ILE A 264 -15.30 24.36 -11.27
C ILE A 264 -16.56 25.24 -11.40
N GLU A 265 -16.57 26.21 -12.32
CA GLU A 265 -17.73 27.06 -12.59
C GLU A 265 -18.94 26.22 -13.02
N GLU A 266 -18.74 25.26 -13.93
CA GLU A 266 -19.81 24.35 -14.35
C GLU A 266 -20.30 23.47 -13.19
N ILE A 267 -19.42 23.01 -12.30
CA ILE A 267 -19.82 22.25 -11.10
C ILE A 267 -20.75 23.10 -10.23
N PHE A 268 -20.41 24.37 -9.99
CA PHE A 268 -21.23 25.26 -9.18
C PHE A 268 -22.55 25.62 -9.86
N ASP A 269 -22.55 25.89 -11.16
CA ASP A 269 -23.77 26.16 -11.94
C ASP A 269 -24.74 24.97 -11.91
N GLN A 270 -24.24 23.73 -12.08
CA GLN A 270 -25.10 22.53 -11.97
C GLN A 270 -25.68 22.35 -10.56
N LEU A 271 -24.93 22.68 -9.52
CA LEU A 271 -25.42 22.62 -8.14
C LEU A 271 -26.47 23.70 -7.87
N GLU A 272 -26.30 24.91 -8.39
CA GLU A 272 -27.31 25.98 -8.29
C GLU A 272 -28.60 25.63 -9.02
N LYS A 273 -28.49 25.12 -10.27
CA LYS A 273 -29.64 24.64 -11.05
C LYS A 273 -30.38 23.50 -10.37
N ALA A 274 -29.66 22.61 -9.71
CA ALA A 274 -30.25 21.50 -8.96
C ALA A 274 -30.94 21.98 -7.67
N ALA A 275 -30.36 22.95 -6.97
CA ALA A 275 -30.97 23.56 -5.78
C ALA A 275 -32.31 24.25 -6.10
N VAL A 276 -32.41 24.96 -7.24
CA VAL A 276 -33.68 25.57 -7.70
C VAL A 276 -34.77 24.52 -7.97
N LYS A 277 -34.38 23.32 -8.39
CA LYS A 277 -35.28 22.21 -8.72
C LYS A 277 -35.51 21.25 -7.55
N ASP A 278 -34.95 21.52 -6.38
CA ASP A 278 -34.92 20.60 -5.24
C ASP A 278 -34.40 19.19 -5.59
N GLU A 279 -33.43 19.13 -6.53
CA GLU A 279 -32.83 17.89 -7.01
C GLU A 279 -31.54 17.58 -6.24
N LYS A 280 -31.48 16.43 -5.56
CA LYS A 280 -30.24 15.96 -4.91
C LYS A 280 -29.29 15.30 -5.92
N LEU A 281 -28.03 15.79 -5.98
CA LEU A 281 -27.01 15.27 -6.88
C LEU A 281 -25.96 14.42 -6.15
N THR A 282 -25.85 13.15 -6.52
CA THR A 282 -24.70 12.30 -6.16
C THR A 282 -23.47 12.73 -6.95
N LEU A 283 -22.26 12.38 -6.50
CA LEU A 283 -21.01 12.62 -7.24
C LEU A 283 -21.12 12.16 -8.70
N LEU A 284 -21.60 10.93 -8.95
CA LEU A 284 -21.73 10.40 -10.31
C LEU A 284 -22.70 11.21 -11.19
N LYS A 285 -23.89 11.53 -10.67
CA LYS A 285 -24.88 12.36 -11.38
C LYS A 285 -24.34 13.75 -11.71
N LEU A 286 -23.67 14.40 -10.76
CA LEU A 286 -23.06 15.71 -10.97
C LEU A 286 -21.96 15.62 -12.04
N SER A 287 -21.07 14.64 -11.94
CA SER A 287 -20.02 14.43 -12.93
C SER A 287 -20.56 14.17 -14.34
N GLU A 288 -21.61 13.35 -14.49
CA GLU A 288 -22.25 13.11 -15.80
C GLU A 288 -22.88 14.38 -16.39
N LYS A 289 -23.52 15.23 -15.56
CA LYS A 289 -24.12 16.49 -16.02
C LYS A 289 -23.05 17.46 -16.53
N CYS A 290 -22.03 17.76 -15.72
CA CYS A 290 -20.96 18.67 -16.11
C CYS A 290 -20.18 18.12 -17.32
N ARG A 291 -19.89 16.82 -17.35
CA ARG A 291 -19.17 16.19 -18.48
C ARG A 291 -19.89 16.37 -19.81
N LYS A 292 -21.22 16.24 -19.82
CA LYS A 292 -22.01 16.39 -21.06
C LYS A 292 -21.94 17.81 -21.60
N ASN A 293 -21.91 18.82 -20.73
CA ASN A 293 -21.82 20.22 -21.12
C ASN A 293 -20.40 20.61 -21.53
N LEU A 294 -19.39 20.08 -20.83
CA LEU A 294 -17.97 20.38 -21.07
C LEU A 294 -17.31 19.48 -22.13
N HIS A 295 -18.02 18.43 -22.59
CA HIS A 295 -17.52 17.43 -23.54
C HIS A 295 -16.17 16.78 -23.14
N CYS A 296 -15.96 16.52 -21.85
CA CYS A 296 -14.69 16.01 -21.30
C CYS A 296 -14.78 14.55 -20.77
N GLU A 297 -13.73 14.05 -20.12
CA GLU A 297 -13.77 12.76 -19.39
C GLU A 297 -14.51 12.92 -18.06
N ILE A 298 -15.29 11.92 -17.64
CA ILE A 298 -16.12 12.03 -16.42
C ILE A 298 -15.22 12.17 -15.18
N GLU A 299 -14.05 11.56 -15.25
CA GLU A 299 -13.14 11.46 -14.14
C GLU A 299 -12.37 12.75 -13.88
N ARG A 300 -12.17 13.59 -14.91
CA ARG A 300 -11.68 14.96 -14.73
C ARG A 300 -12.62 15.76 -13.83
N VAL A 301 -13.92 15.69 -14.10
CA VAL A 301 -14.93 16.35 -13.26
C VAL A 301 -14.99 15.72 -11.87
N ALA A 302 -14.96 14.39 -11.77
CA ALA A 302 -15.01 13.69 -10.50
C ALA A 302 -13.82 14.05 -9.59
N VAL A 303 -12.60 14.12 -10.13
CA VAL A 303 -11.40 14.55 -9.39
C VAL A 303 -11.55 16.00 -8.92
N ALA A 304 -12.04 16.91 -9.77
CA ALA A 304 -12.29 18.30 -9.38
C ALA A 304 -13.31 18.40 -8.24
N ILE A 305 -14.41 17.63 -8.28
CA ILE A 305 -15.39 17.57 -7.18
C ILE A 305 -14.71 17.11 -5.87
N VAL A 306 -13.88 16.07 -5.93
CA VAL A 306 -13.18 15.57 -4.72
C VAL A 306 -12.16 16.59 -4.19
N CYS A 307 -11.48 17.33 -5.06
CA CYS A 307 -10.62 18.44 -4.65
C CYS A 307 -11.41 19.57 -3.96
N LEU A 308 -12.59 19.90 -4.47
CA LEU A 308 -13.49 20.89 -3.86
C LEU A 308 -14.05 20.41 -2.52
N LEU A 309 -14.28 19.09 -2.35
CA LEU A 309 -14.62 18.48 -1.06
C LEU A 309 -13.45 18.59 -0.07
N HIS A 310 -12.24 18.24 -0.50
CA HIS A 310 -11.02 18.33 0.33
C HIS A 310 -10.74 19.76 0.81
N SER A 311 -10.92 20.73 -0.09
CA SER A 311 -10.74 22.17 0.20
C SER A 311 -11.96 22.83 0.85
N GLY A 312 -13.02 22.08 1.18
CA GLY A 312 -14.20 22.57 1.90
C GLY A 312 -15.13 23.51 1.11
N HIS A 313 -14.94 23.66 -0.20
CA HIS A 313 -15.85 24.40 -1.08
C HIS A 313 -17.16 23.64 -1.32
N LEU A 314 -17.07 22.31 -1.33
CA LEU A 314 -18.21 21.40 -1.33
C LEU A 314 -18.25 20.63 -0.01
N ARG A 315 -19.41 20.04 0.27
CA ARG A 315 -19.61 19.09 1.36
C ARG A 315 -20.47 17.92 0.91
N GLU A 316 -20.22 16.75 1.49
CA GLU A 316 -21.09 15.60 1.35
C GLU A 316 -22.19 15.62 2.43
N THR A 317 -23.41 15.27 2.06
CA THR A 317 -24.50 14.94 2.97
C THR A 317 -24.94 13.51 2.74
N PHE A 318 -25.29 12.80 3.80
CA PHE A 318 -25.57 11.36 3.76
C PHE A 318 -27.01 11.08 4.16
N ASP A 319 -27.75 10.39 3.30
CA ASP A 319 -29.11 9.94 3.59
C ASP A 319 -29.13 8.42 3.67
N ALA A 320 -29.52 7.89 4.83
CA ALA A 320 -29.71 6.46 5.03
C ALA A 320 -31.11 6.04 4.58
N THR A 321 -31.17 4.97 3.78
CA THR A 321 -32.40 4.26 3.42
C THR A 321 -32.40 2.87 4.05
N ALA A 322 -33.44 2.07 3.81
CA ALA A 322 -33.58 0.73 4.39
C ALA A 322 -32.41 -0.22 4.08
N TYR A 323 -31.71 -0.04 2.95
CA TYR A 323 -30.69 -0.98 2.48
C TYR A 323 -29.35 -0.32 2.10
N SER A 324 -29.29 1.00 2.05
CA SER A 324 -28.11 1.72 1.56
C SER A 324 -28.03 3.14 2.11
N VAL A 325 -26.79 3.65 2.19
CA VAL A 325 -26.51 5.06 2.46
C VAL A 325 -26.12 5.72 1.15
N TYR A 326 -26.77 6.84 0.82
CA TYR A 326 -26.44 7.65 -0.34
C TYR A 326 -25.65 8.89 0.07
N SER A 327 -24.63 9.24 -0.71
CA SER A 327 -23.91 10.52 -0.59
C SER A 327 -24.38 11.50 -1.67
N TYR A 328 -24.66 12.74 -1.23
CA TYR A 328 -25.03 13.86 -2.08
C TYR A 328 -24.07 15.03 -1.91
N ILE A 329 -23.76 15.71 -3.00
CA ILE A 329 -22.83 16.83 -3.06
C ILE A 329 -23.60 18.13 -2.92
N ASN A 330 -23.14 18.99 -2.01
CA ASN A 330 -23.70 20.31 -1.78
C ASN A 330 -22.61 21.37 -1.77
N ARG A 331 -22.98 22.60 -2.15
CA ARG A 331 -22.09 23.75 -2.03
C ARG A 331 -22.00 24.23 -0.58
N THR A 332 -20.81 24.62 -0.16
CA THR A 332 -20.59 25.28 1.12
C THR A 332 -20.63 26.80 0.93
N SER A 333 -21.32 27.53 1.82
CA SER A 333 -21.52 28.98 1.74
C SER A 333 -20.29 29.84 2.11
N SER A 334 -19.19 29.23 2.58
CA SER A 334 -18.14 29.93 3.32
C SER A 334 -16.87 30.30 2.54
N ARG A 335 -16.62 29.72 1.35
CA ARG A 335 -15.36 29.94 0.61
C ARG A 335 -15.61 30.44 -0.81
N ARG A 336 -15.07 31.63 -1.13
CA ARG A 336 -15.20 32.29 -2.45
C ARG A 336 -13.95 32.16 -3.33
N THR A 337 -12.79 31.88 -2.74
CA THR A 337 -11.50 31.77 -3.46
C THR A 337 -11.33 30.37 -4.02
N LEU A 338 -11.35 30.23 -5.34
CA LEU A 338 -11.15 28.95 -6.02
C LEU A 338 -9.80 28.32 -5.63
N PRO A 339 -9.75 27.02 -5.32
CA PRO A 339 -8.48 26.34 -5.12
C PRO A 339 -7.77 26.22 -6.47
N HIS A 340 -6.48 26.54 -6.51
CA HIS A 340 -5.60 26.04 -7.57
C HIS A 340 -5.37 24.56 -7.31
N SER A 341 -5.72 23.66 -8.23
CA SER A 341 -5.44 22.25 -8.03
C SER A 341 -4.84 21.62 -9.26
N GLU A 342 -3.53 21.35 -9.22
CA GLU A 342 -2.84 20.46 -10.17
C GLU A 342 -3.27 18.97 -10.01
N TRP A 343 -4.53 18.70 -9.69
CA TRP A 343 -5.08 17.35 -9.52
C TRP A 343 -5.57 16.86 -10.88
N GLU A 344 -4.80 15.99 -11.52
CA GLU A 344 -5.17 15.42 -12.81
C GLU A 344 -5.04 13.89 -12.82
N PRO A 345 -6.02 13.16 -13.37
CA PRO A 345 -5.90 11.73 -13.56
C PRO A 345 -4.81 11.44 -14.59
N ARG A 346 -3.63 11.00 -14.14
CA ARG A 346 -2.56 10.54 -15.04
C ARG A 346 -2.71 9.07 -15.40
N ARG A 347 -2.69 8.78 -16.71
CA ARG A 347 -2.51 7.42 -17.23
C ARG A 347 -1.02 7.11 -17.32
N SER A 348 -0.48 6.57 -16.24
CA SER A 348 0.90 6.06 -16.17
C SER A 348 0.93 4.56 -16.51
N SER A 349 2.07 4.09 -17.02
CA SER A 349 2.40 2.65 -17.07
C SER A 349 3.41 2.34 -15.98
N ILE A 350 3.33 1.15 -15.40
CA ILE A 350 4.35 0.63 -14.47
C ILE A 350 5.64 0.19 -15.18
N ASP A 351 5.70 0.16 -16.52
CA ASP A 351 6.86 -0.41 -17.23
C ASP A 351 8.18 0.30 -16.90
N GLY A 352 8.16 1.64 -16.86
CA GLY A 352 9.32 2.43 -16.43
C GLY A 352 9.62 2.30 -14.93
N SER A 353 8.63 1.91 -14.12
CA SER A 353 8.80 1.66 -12.68
C SER A 353 9.43 0.29 -12.43
N LEU A 354 8.99 -0.75 -13.15
CA LEU A 354 9.51 -2.11 -13.01
C LEU A 354 10.98 -2.19 -13.38
N SER A 355 11.39 -1.50 -14.44
CA SER A 355 12.80 -1.46 -14.81
C SER A 355 13.66 -0.75 -13.75
N ARG A 356 13.17 0.31 -13.10
CA ARG A 356 13.91 0.98 -12.02
C ARG A 356 13.96 0.19 -10.71
N VAL A 357 12.99 -0.69 -10.46
CA VAL A 357 12.97 -1.45 -9.20
C VAL A 357 13.65 -2.81 -9.36
N PHE A 358 13.49 -3.44 -10.53
CA PHE A 358 13.94 -4.80 -10.78
C PHE A 358 14.99 -4.92 -11.92
N VAL A 359 15.30 -3.84 -12.66
CA VAL A 359 16.28 -3.85 -13.77
C VAL A 359 17.47 -2.90 -13.53
N THR A 360 17.41 -1.91 -12.64
CA THR A 360 18.60 -1.15 -12.17
C THR A 360 19.26 -1.81 -10.98
N GLU A 361 19.67 -3.05 -11.18
CA GLU A 361 21.08 -3.39 -11.24
C GLU A 361 21.14 -4.57 -12.17
N THR A 362 22.05 -4.50 -13.13
CA THR A 362 22.75 -5.68 -13.59
C THR A 362 22.89 -6.65 -12.42
N TRP A 363 22.20 -7.79 -12.46
CA TRP A 363 22.80 -9.02 -11.95
C TRP A 363 24.13 -9.13 -12.72
N GLN A 364 25.18 -8.46 -12.23
CA GLN A 364 26.39 -8.24 -13.00
C GLN A 364 26.90 -9.62 -13.38
N ALA A 365 27.12 -9.81 -14.67
CA ALA A 365 27.58 -11.06 -15.25
C ALA A 365 28.97 -11.50 -14.71
N GLY A 366 29.58 -10.76 -13.78
CA GLY A 366 30.72 -11.18 -12.96
C GLY A 366 30.38 -12.09 -11.77
N GLU A 367 29.11 -12.17 -11.33
CA GLU A 367 28.68 -12.98 -10.18
C GLU A 367 28.02 -14.32 -10.54
N ARG A 368 27.95 -14.72 -11.83
CA ARG A 368 27.21 -15.93 -12.22
C ARG A 368 27.76 -17.24 -11.62
N VAL A 369 29.03 -17.26 -11.20
CA VAL A 369 29.63 -18.42 -10.50
C VAL A 369 29.31 -18.37 -9.00
N ASN A 370 29.18 -17.17 -8.40
CA ASN A 370 28.92 -16.97 -6.98
C ASN A 370 27.40 -17.02 -6.66
N ALA A 371 26.54 -16.55 -7.56
CA ALA A 371 25.08 -16.55 -7.39
C ALA A 371 24.46 -17.96 -7.35
N LYS A 372 25.03 -18.94 -8.07
CA LYS A 372 24.60 -20.34 -7.96
C LYS A 372 24.96 -20.94 -6.61
N LYS A 373 26.18 -20.69 -6.11
CA LYS A 373 26.63 -21.14 -4.79
C LYS A 373 25.85 -20.44 -3.67
N SER A 374 25.63 -19.14 -3.79
CA SER A 374 24.81 -18.34 -2.88
C SER A 374 23.37 -18.84 -2.83
N LYS A 375 22.73 -19.18 -3.97
CA LYS A 375 21.40 -19.80 -3.99
C LYS A 375 21.32 -21.18 -3.35
N ILE A 376 22.37 -22.01 -3.53
CA ILE A 376 22.47 -23.31 -2.87
C ILE A 376 22.59 -23.12 -1.36
N LEU A 377 23.40 -22.15 -0.94
CA LEU A 377 23.60 -21.82 0.47
C LEU A 377 22.35 -21.21 1.10
N GLU A 378 21.68 -20.29 0.42
CA GLU A 378 20.40 -19.69 0.83
C GLU A 378 19.34 -20.76 1.02
N ARG A 379 19.24 -21.71 0.08
CA ARG A 379 18.34 -22.86 0.20
C ARG A 379 18.69 -23.73 1.40
N ARG A 380 19.98 -24.01 1.64
CA ARG A 380 20.44 -24.82 2.79
C ARG A 380 20.18 -24.12 4.13
N LEU A 381 20.45 -22.83 4.22
CA LEU A 381 20.15 -22.02 5.39
C LEU A 381 18.65 -21.96 5.63
N HIS A 382 17.85 -21.87 4.56
CA HIS A 382 16.39 -21.94 4.63
C HIS A 382 15.89 -23.31 5.12
N GLU A 383 16.39 -24.40 4.56
CA GLU A 383 16.05 -25.77 4.98
C GLU A 383 16.49 -26.01 6.44
N GLY A 384 17.70 -25.60 6.80
CA GLY A 384 18.24 -25.72 8.16
C GLY A 384 17.43 -24.94 9.20
N ARG A 385 16.97 -23.72 8.88
CA ARG A 385 16.07 -22.98 9.79
C ARG A 385 14.67 -23.59 9.87
N CYS A 386 14.17 -24.20 8.80
CA CYS A 386 12.89 -24.90 8.82
C CYS A 386 12.95 -26.16 9.68
N GLU A 387 14.03 -26.94 9.58
CA GLU A 387 14.27 -28.10 10.45
C GLU A 387 14.41 -27.70 11.92
N LEU A 388 15.19 -26.64 12.20
CA LEU A 388 15.36 -26.12 13.55
C LEU A 388 14.04 -25.63 14.14
N ALA A 389 13.24 -24.92 13.35
CA ALA A 389 11.93 -24.46 13.78
C ALA A 389 11.02 -25.65 14.12
N ALA A 390 10.92 -26.64 13.22
CA ALA A 390 10.13 -27.85 13.43
C ALA A 390 10.59 -28.69 14.64
N ALA A 391 11.90 -28.70 14.94
CA ALA A 391 12.46 -29.42 16.07
C ALA A 391 12.17 -28.74 17.42
N VAL A 392 12.03 -27.41 17.45
CA VAL A 392 11.70 -26.66 18.66
C VAL A 392 10.20 -26.70 18.92
N ASP A 393 9.40 -26.42 17.90
CA ASP A 393 7.94 -26.43 17.94
C ASP A 393 7.42 -26.52 16.50
N GLY A 394 6.60 -27.53 16.20
CA GLY A 394 6.09 -27.80 14.86
C GLY A 394 5.31 -26.64 14.23
N GLU A 395 4.87 -25.66 15.02
CA GLU A 395 4.21 -24.44 14.55
C GLU A 395 5.10 -23.19 14.54
N MET A 396 6.38 -23.30 14.94
CA MET A 396 7.30 -22.18 14.97
C MET A 396 7.62 -21.65 13.56
N PRO A 397 7.44 -20.35 13.28
CA PRO A 397 7.86 -19.76 12.03
C PRO A 397 9.40 -19.84 11.88
N PRO A 398 9.93 -20.32 10.73
CA PRO A 398 11.36 -20.43 10.50
C PRO A 398 12.13 -19.11 10.67
N GLN A 399 11.45 -17.98 10.44
CA GLN A 399 12.01 -16.62 10.59
C GLN A 399 12.34 -16.26 12.05
N LYS A 400 11.85 -17.01 13.04
CA LYS A 400 12.24 -16.86 14.45
C LYS A 400 13.62 -17.46 14.75
N ILE A 401 14.06 -18.43 13.95
CA ILE A 401 15.40 -19.01 14.01
C ILE A 401 16.38 -18.05 13.32
N LEU A 402 16.17 -17.82 12.02
CA LEU A 402 16.93 -16.90 11.19
C LEU A 402 15.98 -16.07 10.33
N THR A 403 16.08 -14.75 10.41
CA THR A 403 15.36 -13.82 9.52
C THR A 403 15.88 -13.94 8.08
N ASP A 404 15.08 -13.52 7.09
CA ASP A 404 15.52 -13.53 5.69
C ASP A 404 16.75 -12.63 5.48
N TRP A 405 16.83 -11.49 6.17
CA TRP A 405 18.02 -10.64 6.14
C TRP A 405 19.26 -11.34 6.73
N GLU A 406 19.12 -12.06 7.84
CA GLU A 406 20.24 -12.82 8.42
C GLU A 406 20.70 -13.93 7.46
N VAL A 407 19.77 -14.59 6.75
CA VAL A 407 20.13 -15.57 5.71
C VAL A 407 20.93 -14.91 4.58
N ASP A 408 20.49 -13.74 4.09
CA ASP A 408 21.17 -12.99 3.04
C ASP A 408 22.56 -12.55 3.45
N GLU A 409 22.69 -12.05 4.68
CA GLU A 409 23.95 -11.58 5.22
C GLU A 409 24.92 -12.74 5.41
N LEU A 410 24.45 -13.90 5.89
CA LEU A 410 25.24 -15.13 5.99
C LEU A 410 25.71 -15.65 4.63
N CYS A 411 24.90 -15.53 3.58
CA CYS A 411 25.26 -15.94 2.23
C CYS A 411 26.46 -15.17 1.66
N LYS A 412 26.75 -13.95 2.17
CA LYS A 412 27.93 -13.17 1.77
C LYS A 412 29.25 -13.76 2.28
N TYR A 413 29.20 -14.64 3.27
CA TYR A 413 30.36 -15.24 3.94
C TYR A 413 30.57 -16.72 3.57
N HIS A 414 30.11 -17.14 2.39
CA HIS A 414 30.31 -18.49 1.88
C HIS A 414 31.80 -18.88 1.87
N GLY A 415 32.16 -19.96 2.56
CA GLY A 415 33.55 -20.46 2.63
C GLY A 415 34.46 -19.69 3.59
N ALA A 416 33.88 -18.97 4.56
CA ALA A 416 34.66 -18.37 5.65
C ALA A 416 35.42 -19.43 6.47
N GLU A 417 36.67 -19.13 6.85
CA GLU A 417 37.51 -20.01 7.67
C GLU A 417 36.92 -20.30 9.06
N ASP A 418 36.11 -19.38 9.61
CA ASP A 418 35.38 -19.55 10.87
C ASP A 418 33.88 -19.23 10.69
N PRO A 419 33.07 -20.24 10.30
CA PRO A 419 31.63 -20.08 10.15
C PRO A 419 30.91 -19.68 11.44
N LEU A 420 31.41 -20.10 12.60
CA LEU A 420 30.74 -19.83 13.88
C LEU A 420 30.91 -18.36 14.29
N ALA A 421 32.09 -17.77 14.08
CA ALA A 421 32.32 -16.34 14.29
C ALA A 421 31.48 -15.46 13.33
N VAL A 422 31.25 -15.92 12.11
CA VAL A 422 30.35 -15.25 11.16
C VAL A 422 28.91 -15.26 11.68
N VAL A 423 28.40 -16.42 12.11
CA VAL A 423 27.04 -16.54 12.66
C VAL A 423 26.89 -15.68 13.92
N ARG A 424 27.90 -15.63 14.80
CA ARG A 424 27.89 -14.77 15.99
C ARG A 424 27.78 -13.28 15.67
N ARG A 425 28.36 -12.86 14.54
CA ARG A 425 28.34 -11.47 14.09
C ARG A 425 26.98 -11.09 13.49
N VAL A 426 26.39 -12.00 12.73
CA VAL A 426 25.13 -11.74 12.01
C VAL A 426 23.90 -11.93 12.90
N VAL A 427 23.90 -12.95 13.76
CA VAL A 427 22.79 -13.22 14.68
C VAL A 427 22.89 -12.32 15.90
N ALA A 428 22.29 -11.14 15.81
CA ALA A 428 22.39 -10.08 16.83
C ALA A 428 21.76 -10.42 18.19
N VAL A 429 21.01 -11.52 18.30
CA VAL A 429 20.38 -11.94 19.56
C VAL A 429 21.23 -13.05 20.20
N PRO A 430 21.91 -12.79 21.33
CA PRO A 430 22.87 -13.73 21.93
C PRO A 430 22.27 -15.11 22.20
N LYS A 431 21.04 -15.16 22.70
CA LYS A 431 20.34 -16.40 23.02
C LYS A 431 19.98 -17.25 21.78
N ARG A 432 19.75 -16.62 20.62
CA ARG A 432 19.54 -17.38 19.36
C ARG A 432 20.84 -17.99 18.86
N PHE A 433 21.94 -17.24 18.99
CA PHE A 433 23.27 -17.77 18.69
C PHE A 433 23.63 -18.95 19.59
N GLU A 434 23.39 -18.85 20.90
CA GLU A 434 23.64 -19.96 21.84
C GLU A 434 22.84 -21.23 21.51
N LEU A 435 21.59 -21.08 21.08
CA LEU A 435 20.69 -22.22 20.81
C LEU A 435 20.91 -22.86 19.44
N TYR A 436 21.20 -22.05 18.42
CA TYR A 436 21.16 -22.50 17.02
C TYR A 436 22.46 -22.28 16.27
N GLY A 437 23.42 -21.55 16.87
CA GLY A 437 24.62 -21.06 16.19
C GLY A 437 25.48 -22.16 15.59
N GLU A 438 25.67 -23.28 16.29
CA GLU A 438 26.44 -24.43 15.79
C GLU A 438 25.76 -25.10 14.59
N LYS A 439 24.45 -25.32 14.67
CA LYS A 439 23.70 -25.96 13.57
C LYS A 439 23.61 -25.03 12.35
N ILE A 440 23.45 -23.73 12.55
CA ILE A 440 23.51 -22.73 11.47
C ILE A 440 24.93 -22.65 10.87
N ALA A 441 25.97 -22.68 11.71
CA ALA A 441 27.36 -22.67 11.24
C ALA A 441 27.65 -23.91 10.39
N SER A 442 27.12 -25.09 10.76
CA SER A 442 27.24 -26.32 9.94
C SER A 442 26.62 -26.18 8.55
N CYS A 443 25.54 -25.40 8.41
CA CYS A 443 24.92 -25.09 7.13
C CYS A 443 25.84 -24.24 6.22
N LEU A 444 26.82 -23.52 6.78
CA LEU A 444 27.80 -22.71 6.04
C LEU A 444 29.05 -23.50 5.62
N SER A 445 29.39 -24.58 6.32
CA SER A 445 30.67 -25.30 6.16
C SER A 445 30.63 -26.59 5.37
N CYS A 446 29.46 -27.20 5.07
CA CYS A 446 29.46 -28.34 4.15
C CYS A 446 29.66 -27.86 2.70
N GLU A 447 30.53 -28.53 1.94
CA GLU A 447 30.71 -28.34 0.49
C GLU A 447 29.56 -28.94 -0.32
#